data_AF-A0A846CF91-F1
#
_entry.id   AF-A0A846CF91-F1
#
_cell.length_a   1.000
_cell.length_b   1.000
_cell.length_c   1.000
_cell.angle_alpha   90.00
_cell.angle_beta   90.00
_cell.angle_gamma   90.00
#
_symmetry.space_group_name_H-M   'P 1'
#
loop_
_entity.id
_entity.type
_entity.pdbx_description
1 polymer ?
#
loop_
_entity_poly.entity_id
_entity_poly.type
_entity_poly.pdbx_seq_one_letter_code
_entity_poly.pdbx_strand_id
1 'polypeptide(L)'
;MKTSISDLDIPLERDLFLRNLIRELSGTLQKVVGLEEAAGFISVVGQTMGDQINSDYKSALKVSNLSREQIAQVLIDLKKRIQGDFYIIEQDDEKIVLGNRVCPFGDKVIGRPSMCMMTSNVFGSITANNLGYAKVELQKTIAEGDSGLSCGKLFN
;
A
#
# COMPACT_ATOMS: atom_id res chain seq x y z
N MET A 1 -36.65 13.36 -27.18
CA MET A 1 -35.48 14.08 -26.65
C MET A 1 -34.27 13.22 -26.99
N LYS A 2 -33.28 13.73 -27.75
CA LYS A 2 -32.05 12.97 -28.05
C LYS A 2 -31.10 13.14 -26.87
N THR A 3 -30.84 12.07 -26.12
CA THR A 3 -29.81 12.07 -25.08
C THR A 3 -28.45 12.31 -25.73
N SER A 4 -27.70 13.31 -25.25
CA SER A 4 -26.31 13.51 -25.67
C SER A 4 -25.43 12.43 -25.05
N ILE A 5 -24.40 12.00 -25.76
CA ILE A 5 -23.41 11.04 -25.23
C ILE A 5 -22.76 11.58 -23.94
N SER A 6 -22.56 12.91 -23.86
CA SER A 6 -21.96 13.57 -22.70
C SER A 6 -22.85 13.61 -21.46
N ASP A 7 -24.16 13.37 -21.62
CA ASP A 7 -25.12 13.38 -20.51
C ASP A 7 -25.31 11.98 -19.91
N LEU A 8 -24.62 10.97 -20.45
CA LEU A 8 -24.67 9.62 -19.92
C LEU A 8 -23.99 9.59 -18.55
N ASP A 9 -24.70 9.10 -17.55
CA ASP A 9 -24.18 8.85 -16.20
C ASP A 9 -23.29 7.60 -16.23
N ILE A 10 -22.05 7.81 -16.66
CA ILE A 10 -21.01 6.77 -16.70
C ILE A 10 -20.02 7.08 -15.57
N PRO A 11 -19.78 6.14 -14.63
CA PRO A 11 -18.80 6.30 -13.55
C PRO A 11 -17.38 6.14 -14.09
N LEU A 12 -16.96 7.08 -14.93
CA LEU A 12 -15.65 7.11 -15.59
C LEU A 12 -14.89 8.39 -15.20
N GLU A 13 -14.51 8.45 -13.93
CA GLU A 13 -13.59 9.45 -13.40
C GLU A 13 -12.14 8.94 -13.36
N ARG A 14 -11.18 9.86 -13.45
CA ARG A 14 -9.74 9.57 -13.53
C ARG A 14 -9.25 8.61 -12.43
N ASP A 15 -9.67 8.84 -11.19
CA ASP A 15 -9.21 8.08 -10.04
C ASP A 15 -9.74 6.63 -10.05
N LEU A 16 -11.04 6.45 -10.30
CA LEU A 16 -11.63 5.12 -10.45
C LEU A 16 -11.04 4.38 -11.67
N PHE A 17 -10.83 5.08 -12.78
CA PHE A 17 -10.18 4.51 -13.96
C PHE A 17 -8.79 3.98 -13.63
N LEU A 18 -7.94 4.77 -12.97
CA LEU A 18 -6.58 4.36 -12.60
C LEU A 18 -6.59 3.19 -11.59
N ARG A 19 -7.48 3.22 -10.58
CA ARG A 19 -7.62 2.10 -9.63
C ARG A 19 -8.06 0.82 -10.32
N ASN A 20 -8.99 0.90 -11.28
CA ASN A 20 -9.41 -0.24 -12.11
C ASN A 20 -8.28 -0.73 -13.01
N LEU A 21 -7.54 0.18 -13.65
CA LEU A 21 -6.41 -0.16 -14.51
C LEU A 21 -5.33 -0.94 -13.73
N ILE A 22 -4.92 -0.46 -12.56
CA ILE A 22 -3.94 -1.15 -11.73
C ILE A 22 -4.46 -2.51 -11.26
N ARG A 23 -5.73 -2.59 -10.86
CA ARG A 23 -6.38 -3.86 -10.50
C ARG A 23 -6.30 -4.87 -11.64
N GLU A 24 -6.62 -4.47 -12.87
CA GLU A 24 -6.60 -5.38 -14.02
C GLU A 24 -5.18 -5.75 -14.45
N LEU A 25 -4.21 -4.84 -14.35
CA LEU A 25 -2.80 -5.13 -14.58
C LEU A 25 -2.26 -6.16 -13.58
N SER A 26 -2.45 -5.93 -12.27
CA SER A 26 -2.02 -6.87 -11.22
C SER A 26 -2.74 -8.21 -11.33
N GLY A 27 -4.05 -8.17 -11.63
CA GLY A 27 -4.86 -9.37 -11.81
C GLY A 27 -4.45 -10.19 -13.04
N THR A 28 -4.15 -9.54 -14.15
CA THR A 28 -3.68 -10.20 -15.37
C THR A 28 -2.31 -10.81 -15.17
N LEU A 29 -1.38 -10.05 -14.56
CA LEU A 29 -0.05 -10.56 -14.23
C LEU A 29 -0.15 -11.84 -13.39
N GLN A 30 -0.89 -11.79 -12.28
CA GLN A 30 -1.11 -12.95 -11.41
C GLN A 30 -1.73 -14.15 -12.15
N LYS A 31 -2.68 -13.92 -13.07
CA LYS A 31 -3.30 -14.99 -13.87
C LYS A 31 -2.32 -15.65 -14.85
N VAL A 32 -1.40 -14.86 -15.42
CA VAL A 32 -0.48 -15.33 -16.47
C VAL A 32 0.74 -16.01 -15.88
N VAL A 33 1.36 -15.41 -14.85
CA VAL A 33 2.63 -15.90 -14.31
C VAL A 33 2.51 -16.64 -12.99
N GLY A 34 1.36 -16.59 -12.31
CA GLY A 34 1.19 -17.13 -10.96
C GLY A 34 1.33 -16.06 -9.87
N LEU A 35 0.99 -16.43 -8.63
CA LEU A 35 1.02 -15.50 -7.49
C LEU A 35 2.45 -15.16 -7.07
N GLU A 36 3.34 -16.14 -7.03
CA GLU A 36 4.72 -15.98 -6.54
C GLU A 36 5.52 -15.05 -7.47
N GLU A 37 5.47 -15.31 -8.77
CA GLU A 37 6.11 -14.50 -9.80
C GLU A 37 5.52 -13.09 -9.85
N ALA A 38 4.20 -12.96 -9.77
CA ALA A 38 3.55 -11.67 -9.69
C ALA A 38 3.95 -10.89 -8.42
N ALA A 39 4.14 -11.56 -7.29
CA ALA A 39 4.64 -10.95 -6.06
C ALA A 39 6.04 -10.36 -6.27
N GLY A 40 6.93 -11.08 -6.96
CA GLY A 40 8.26 -10.60 -7.31
C GLY A 40 8.24 -9.31 -8.12
N PHE A 41 7.43 -9.25 -9.17
CA PHE A 41 7.25 -8.03 -9.97
C PHE A 41 6.69 -6.86 -9.14
N ILE A 42 5.64 -7.13 -8.35
CA ILE A 42 5.04 -6.12 -7.48
C ILE A 42 6.02 -5.64 -6.41
N SER A 43 6.95 -6.49 -5.96
CA SER A 43 8.01 -6.12 -5.04
C SER A 43 8.93 -5.05 -5.61
N VAL A 44 9.36 -5.20 -6.86
CA VAL A 44 10.21 -4.19 -7.54
C VAL A 44 9.49 -2.84 -7.63
N VAL A 45 8.20 -2.84 -8.00
CA VAL A 45 7.38 -1.62 -8.05
C VAL A 45 7.27 -1.01 -6.65
N GLY A 46 6.95 -1.83 -5.64
CA GLY A 46 6.82 -1.38 -4.25
C GLY A 46 8.10 -0.80 -3.68
N GLN A 47 9.26 -1.39 -4.00
CA GLN A 47 10.56 -0.88 -3.58
C GLN A 47 10.86 0.48 -4.22
N THR A 48 10.67 0.60 -5.54
CA THR A 48 10.91 1.87 -6.25
C THR A 48 10.02 3.00 -5.70
N MET A 49 8.74 2.71 -5.46
CA MET A 49 7.83 3.67 -4.85
C MET A 49 8.23 3.99 -3.40
N GLY A 50 8.59 2.97 -2.61
CA GLY A 50 9.03 3.15 -1.22
C GLY A 50 10.28 4.01 -1.10
N ASP A 51 11.26 3.82 -1.98
CA ASP A 51 12.51 4.58 -1.99
C ASP A 51 12.25 6.06 -2.33
N GLN A 52 11.41 6.33 -3.35
CA GLN A 52 11.03 7.69 -3.71
C GLN A 52 10.27 8.38 -2.57
N ILE A 53 9.25 7.73 -2.01
CA ILE A 53 8.44 8.27 -0.92
C ILE A 53 9.32 8.53 0.32
N ASN A 54 10.22 7.60 0.64
CA ASN A 54 11.18 7.76 1.74
C ASN A 54 12.05 9.00 1.54
N SER A 55 12.58 9.20 0.33
CA SER A 55 13.38 10.38 -0.02
C SER A 55 12.59 11.67 0.16
N ASP A 56 11.32 11.69 -0.27
CA ASP A 56 10.44 12.85 -0.15
C ASP A 56 10.22 13.22 1.33
N TYR A 57 9.93 12.24 2.19
CA TYR A 57 9.74 12.48 3.63
C TYR A 57 11.03 12.91 4.33
N LYS A 58 12.17 12.25 4.05
CA LYS A 58 13.47 12.62 4.62
C LYS A 58 13.86 14.06 4.23
N SER A 59 13.61 14.43 2.97
CA SER A 59 13.85 15.78 2.46
C SER A 59 12.94 16.81 3.14
N ALA A 60 11.65 16.52 3.25
CA ALA A 60 10.68 17.41 3.90
C ALA A 60 10.97 17.60 5.40
N LEU A 61 11.37 16.53 6.09
CA LEU A 61 11.73 16.54 7.52
C LEU A 61 13.15 17.05 7.77
N LYS A 62 13.98 17.18 6.73
CA LYS A 62 15.40 17.58 6.79
C LYS A 62 16.23 16.65 7.68
N VAL A 63 16.02 15.35 7.55
CA VAL A 63 16.74 14.32 8.31
C VAL A 63 17.49 13.38 7.39
N SER A 64 18.64 12.86 7.86
CA SER A 64 19.42 11.88 7.13
C SER A 64 18.82 10.47 7.21
N ASN A 65 18.09 10.15 8.27
CA ASN A 65 17.30 8.94 8.46
C ASN A 65 16.10 9.23 9.37
N LEU A 66 15.02 8.46 9.21
CA LEU A 66 13.84 8.49 10.05
C LEU A 66 14.08 7.66 11.32
N SER A 67 13.68 8.18 12.49
CA SER A 67 13.54 7.37 13.70
C SER A 67 12.39 6.36 13.58
N ARG A 68 12.31 5.38 14.48
CA ARG A 68 11.21 4.41 14.53
C ARG A 68 9.84 5.10 14.65
N GLU A 69 9.75 6.12 15.49
CA GLU A 69 8.55 6.92 15.70
C GLU A 69 8.18 7.68 14.42
N GLN A 70 9.18 8.27 13.75
CA GLN A 70 8.96 8.95 12.48
C GLN A 70 8.52 7.98 11.39
N ILE A 71 9.08 6.77 11.34
CA ILE A 71 8.64 5.72 10.40
C ILE A 71 7.17 5.43 10.62
N ALA A 72 6.74 5.11 11.84
CA ALA A 72 5.33 4.81 12.13
C ALA A 72 4.39 5.95 11.69
N GLN A 73 4.78 7.20 11.96
CA GLN A 73 4.05 8.39 11.53
C GLN A 73 3.99 8.54 10.01
N VAL A 74 5.13 8.35 9.32
CA VAL A 74 5.25 8.42 7.86
C VAL A 74 4.39 7.36 7.18
N LEU A 75 4.37 6.13 7.68
CA LEU A 75 3.57 5.05 7.10
C LEU A 75 2.06 5.34 7.19
N ILE A 76 1.60 5.91 8.32
CA ILE A 76 0.22 6.35 8.49
C ILE A 76 -0.10 7.54 7.58
N ASP A 77 0.72 8.59 7.59
CA ASP A 77 0.49 9.80 6.80
C ASP A 77 0.48 9.49 5.30
N LEU A 78 1.41 8.65 4.83
CA LEU A 78 1.44 8.15 3.47
C LEU A 78 0.09 7.56 3.06
N LYS A 79 -0.48 6.66 3.87
CA LYS A 79 -1.76 6.04 3.54
C LYS A 79 -2.92 7.02 3.61
N LYS A 80 -2.91 7.94 4.58
CA LYS A 80 -3.91 9.00 4.69
C LYS A 80 -3.93 9.89 3.45
N ARG A 81 -2.77 10.26 2.89
CA ARG A 81 -2.66 11.08 1.66
C ARG A 81 -3.31 10.42 0.45
N ILE A 82 -3.37 9.10 0.41
CA ILE A 82 -3.99 8.32 -0.66
C ILE A 82 -5.33 7.70 -0.23
N GLN A 83 -6.05 8.35 0.69
CA GLN A 83 -7.40 7.98 1.13
C GLN A 83 -7.50 6.61 1.83
N GLY A 84 -6.41 6.12 2.40
CA GLY A 84 -6.43 5.01 3.37
C GLY A 84 -6.60 5.49 4.81
N ASP A 85 -7.03 4.60 5.70
CA ASP A 85 -7.10 4.85 7.14
C ASP A 85 -6.30 3.76 7.86
N PHE A 86 -5.05 4.08 8.22
CA PHE A 86 -4.12 3.21 8.94
C PHE A 86 -3.85 3.77 10.33
N TYR A 87 -3.63 2.90 11.31
CA TYR A 87 -3.37 3.27 12.70
C TYR A 87 -2.40 2.30 13.38
N ILE A 88 -1.71 2.75 14.42
CA ILE A 88 -0.84 1.91 15.24
C ILE A 88 -1.70 1.06 16.18
N ILE A 89 -1.47 -0.25 16.17
CA ILE A 89 -2.01 -1.20 17.15
C ILE A 89 -1.01 -1.37 18.30
N GLU A 90 0.28 -1.49 17.96
CA GLU A 90 1.37 -1.72 18.90
C GLU A 90 2.67 -1.16 18.30
N GLN A 91 3.53 -0.59 19.14
CA GLN A 91 4.86 -0.14 18.77
C GLN A 91 5.80 -0.32 19.97
N ASP A 92 6.89 -1.04 19.74
CA ASP A 92 7.97 -1.25 20.70
C ASP A 92 9.33 -1.31 19.96
N ASP A 93 10.38 -1.67 20.70
CA ASP A 93 11.75 -1.73 20.18
C ASP A 93 11.96 -2.85 19.15
N GLU A 94 11.08 -3.85 19.10
CA GLU A 94 11.15 -5.00 18.20
C GLU A 94 10.26 -4.81 16.96
N LYS A 95 9.07 -4.22 17.12
CA LYS A 95 8.05 -4.20 16.07
C LYS A 95 7.18 -2.95 16.02
N ILE A 96 6.61 -2.73 14.83
CA ILE A 96 5.48 -1.82 14.60
C ILE A 96 4.34 -2.65 14.02
N VAL A 97 3.17 -2.60 14.65
CA VAL A 97 1.95 -3.30 14.21
C VAL A 97 0.93 -2.28 13.75
N LEU A 98 0.50 -2.40 12.49
CA LEU A 98 -0.45 -1.48 11.88
C LEU A 98 -1.78 -2.17 11.60
N GLY A 99 -2.87 -1.49 11.96
CA GLY A 99 -4.23 -1.81 11.53
C GLY A 99 -4.67 -0.87 10.42
N ASN A 100 -5.72 -1.25 9.69
CA ASN A 100 -6.35 -0.35 8.73
C ASN A 100 -7.86 -0.56 8.64
N ARG A 101 -8.63 0.53 8.53
CA ARG A 101 -10.09 0.51 8.34
C ARG A 101 -10.50 0.71 6.88
N VAL A 102 -9.69 1.46 6.13
CA VAL A 102 -9.95 1.81 4.73
C VAL A 102 -8.72 1.49 3.88
N CYS A 103 -8.94 0.75 2.79
CA CYS A 103 -7.93 0.55 1.75
C CYS A 103 -8.00 1.70 0.73
N PRO A 104 -6.88 2.30 0.32
CA PRO A 104 -6.82 3.27 -0.79
C PRO A 104 -7.49 2.77 -2.09
N PHE A 105 -7.48 1.46 -2.30
CA PHE A 105 -8.09 0.82 -3.47
C PHE A 105 -9.56 0.45 -3.28
N GLY A 106 -10.16 0.74 -2.12
CA GLY A 106 -11.55 0.41 -1.82
C GLY A 106 -11.86 -1.07 -2.06
N ASP A 107 -12.99 -1.33 -2.74
CA ASP A 107 -13.44 -2.67 -3.13
C ASP A 107 -12.58 -3.33 -4.22
N LYS A 108 -11.72 -2.57 -4.92
CA LYS A 108 -10.91 -3.10 -6.04
C LYS A 108 -9.82 -4.05 -5.58
N VAL A 109 -9.46 -4.03 -4.30
CA VAL A 109 -8.48 -4.92 -3.68
C VAL A 109 -9.03 -6.34 -3.41
N ILE A 110 -10.35 -6.53 -3.43
CA ILE A 110 -10.97 -7.84 -3.12
C ILE A 110 -10.52 -8.89 -4.15
N GLY A 111 -10.01 -10.03 -3.65
CA GLY A 111 -9.45 -11.11 -4.45
C GLY A 111 -8.10 -10.78 -5.10
N ARG A 112 -7.40 -9.74 -4.61
CA ARG A 112 -6.11 -9.27 -5.14
C ARG A 112 -5.03 -9.17 -4.04
N PRO A 113 -4.60 -10.30 -3.44
CA PRO A 113 -3.57 -10.29 -2.40
C PRO A 113 -2.23 -9.68 -2.86
N SER A 114 -1.91 -9.77 -4.16
CA SER A 114 -0.76 -9.10 -4.78
C SER A 114 -0.75 -7.58 -4.58
N MET A 115 -1.92 -6.92 -4.53
CA MET A 115 -2.00 -5.49 -4.25
C MET A 115 -1.73 -5.15 -2.77
N CYS A 116 -2.03 -6.07 -1.85
CA CYS A 116 -1.62 -5.93 -0.45
C CYS A 116 -0.10 -6.09 -0.30
N MET A 117 0.52 -6.99 -1.07
CA MET A 117 1.99 -7.13 -1.12
C MET A 117 2.68 -5.86 -1.61
N MET A 118 2.09 -5.11 -2.54
CA MET A 118 2.62 -3.79 -2.92
C MET A 118 2.76 -2.86 -1.71
N THR A 119 1.74 -2.81 -0.85
CA THR A 119 1.77 -1.98 0.35
C THR A 119 2.84 -2.46 1.34
N SER A 120 2.96 -3.77 1.56
CA SER A 120 4.01 -4.30 2.44
C SER A 120 5.41 -4.00 1.91
N ASN A 121 5.62 -4.05 0.59
CA ASN A 121 6.91 -3.73 -0.02
C ASN A 121 7.26 -2.25 0.09
N VAL A 122 6.28 -1.34 -0.08
CA VAL A 122 6.49 0.09 0.18
C VAL A 122 6.87 0.34 1.64
N PHE A 123 6.14 -0.27 2.58
CA PHE A 123 6.44 -0.13 4.01
C PHE A 123 7.81 -0.72 4.38
N GLY A 124 8.12 -1.90 3.83
CA GLY A 124 9.39 -2.57 4.03
C GLY A 124 10.56 -1.76 3.49
N SER A 125 10.46 -1.20 2.28
CA SER A 125 11.49 -0.33 1.71
C SER A 125 11.71 0.91 2.58
N ILE A 126 10.66 1.63 3.00
CA ILE A 126 10.81 2.82 3.85
C ILE A 126 11.52 2.45 5.17
N THR A 127 11.09 1.37 5.83
CA THR A 127 11.69 0.94 7.11
C THR A 127 13.14 0.49 6.93
N ALA A 128 13.43 -0.38 5.94
CA ALA A 128 14.77 -0.92 5.71
C ALA A 128 15.77 0.18 5.34
N ASN A 129 15.36 1.19 4.56
CA ASN A 129 16.22 2.32 4.20
C ASN A 129 16.66 3.17 5.40
N ASN A 130 15.96 3.09 6.54
CA ASN A 130 16.26 3.93 7.71
C ASN A 130 16.81 3.14 8.89
N LEU A 131 16.42 1.86 9.04
CA LEU A 131 16.86 1.01 10.15
C LEU A 131 17.82 -0.11 9.74
N GLY A 132 18.05 -0.29 8.44
CA GLY A 132 18.98 -1.28 7.86
C GLY A 132 18.33 -2.60 7.47
N TYR A 133 17.23 -2.98 8.12
CA TYR A 133 16.44 -4.16 7.77
C TYR A 133 14.95 -3.90 7.99
N ALA A 134 14.11 -4.64 7.27
CA ALA A 134 12.70 -4.72 7.55
C ALA A 134 12.15 -6.08 7.11
N LYS A 135 11.39 -6.73 7.99
CA LYS A 135 10.52 -7.84 7.61
C LYS A 135 9.07 -7.43 7.80
N VAL A 136 8.28 -7.49 6.73
CA VAL A 136 6.86 -7.15 6.77
C VAL A 136 6.03 -8.42 6.68
N GLU A 137 5.19 -8.67 7.68
CA GLU A 137 4.26 -9.81 7.71
C GLU A 137 2.81 -9.31 7.60
N LEU A 138 2.13 -9.67 6.52
CA LEU A 138 0.69 -9.42 6.36
C LEU A 138 -0.09 -10.51 7.09
N GLN A 139 -0.68 -10.17 8.24
CA GLN A 139 -1.44 -11.15 9.04
C GLN A 139 -2.92 -11.23 8.66
N LYS A 140 -3.52 -10.10 8.28
CA LYS A 140 -4.92 -10.03 7.83
C LYS A 140 -5.04 -9.02 6.69
N THR A 141 -5.89 -9.29 5.71
CA THR A 141 -6.03 -8.39 4.58
C THR A 141 -7.49 -8.18 4.19
N ILE A 142 -7.84 -6.94 3.83
CA ILE A 142 -9.14 -6.63 3.23
C ILE A 142 -9.32 -7.43 1.92
N ALA A 143 -8.23 -7.69 1.19
CA ALA A 143 -8.26 -8.49 -0.04
C ALA A 143 -8.84 -9.90 0.15
N GLU A 144 -8.64 -10.48 1.33
CA GLU A 144 -9.13 -11.81 1.73
C GLU A 144 -10.47 -11.77 2.45
N GLY A 145 -11.07 -10.57 2.61
CA GLY A 145 -12.36 -10.39 3.27
C GLY A 145 -12.26 -10.26 4.79
N ASP A 146 -11.06 -10.10 5.35
CA ASP A 146 -10.92 -9.83 6.79
C ASP A 146 -11.51 -8.46 7.16
N SER A 147 -12.19 -8.41 8.30
CA SER A 147 -12.86 -7.21 8.83
C SER A 147 -11.91 -6.11 9.37
N GLY A 148 -10.65 -6.06 8.91
CA GLY A 148 -9.80 -4.87 9.00
C GLY A 148 -8.96 -4.70 10.28
N LEU A 149 -8.26 -5.74 10.76
CA LEU A 149 -7.55 -5.63 12.05
C LEU A 149 -6.03 -5.88 12.06
N SER A 150 -5.35 -6.14 10.94
CA SER A 150 -3.87 -6.09 10.94
C SER A 150 -3.25 -6.15 9.54
N CYS A 151 -2.89 -4.99 8.97
CA CYS A 151 -2.16 -4.91 7.70
C CYS A 151 -0.68 -4.61 7.99
N GLY A 152 0.06 -5.62 8.43
CA GLY A 152 1.52 -5.56 8.57
C GLY A 152 2.03 -5.55 10.00
N LYS A 153 2.85 -6.54 10.35
CA LYS A 153 3.88 -6.43 11.40
C LYS A 153 5.22 -6.11 10.73
N LEU A 154 5.85 -5.03 11.15
CA LEU A 154 7.19 -4.64 10.71
C LEU A 154 8.18 -4.99 11.81
N PHE A 155 9.15 -5.85 11.51
CA PHE A 155 10.29 -6.14 12.40
C PHE A 155 11.52 -5.38 11.93
N ASN A 156 12.28 -4.84 12.87
CA ASN A 156 13.63 -4.32 12.63
C ASN A 156 14.67 -5.40 12.89
#